data_AF-A0A949X9L4-F1
#
_entry.id   AF-A0A949X9L4-F1
#
_cell.length_a   1.000
_cell.length_b   1.000
_cell.length_c   1.000
_cell.angle_alpha   90.00
_cell.angle_beta   90.00
_cell.angle_gamma   90.00
#
_symmetry.space_group_name_H-M   'P 1'
#
loop_
_entity.id
_entity.type
_entity.pdbx_description
1 polymer ?
#
loop_
_entity_poly.entity_id
_entity_poly.type
_entity_poly.pdbx_seq_one_letter_code
_entity_poly.pdbx_strand_id
1 'polypeptide(L)'
;MKAAAHRSPGRSADGPLAGFQSFELGRRVVYLRRDLAARAPAIVASLSTLGSAGGAGNRSSGFALKLADGTELFARINRRGGLIHHALKDLYVGIHARPVRELAAAAEARRRGIPVAEPIGAAVEWIAPIVYRGVFLTRILAGMTLWEFLCTDDDAFVRMHVLEQARQALDTMHR
;
A
#
# COMPACT_ATOMS: atom_id res chain seq x y z
N MET A 1 -18.12 36.17 8.11
CA MET A 1 -16.92 35.60 7.47
C MET A 1 -17.37 34.60 6.42
N LYS A 2 -17.14 34.90 5.13
CA LYS A 2 -17.59 34.07 4.00
C LYS A 2 -16.75 32.80 3.93
N ALA A 3 -17.40 31.65 4.02
CA ALA A 3 -16.80 30.34 3.72
C ALA A 3 -16.30 30.34 2.28
N ALA A 4 -15.02 30.01 2.13
CA ALA A 4 -14.32 30.03 0.85
C ALA A 4 -14.85 28.92 -0.08
N ALA A 5 -15.25 29.38 -1.26
CA ALA A 5 -15.43 28.68 -2.52
C ALA A 5 -15.23 27.16 -2.55
N HIS A 6 -16.34 26.48 -2.75
CA HIS A 6 -16.47 25.18 -3.40
C HIS A 6 -15.57 25.13 -4.66
N ARG A 7 -14.42 24.45 -4.59
CA ARG A 7 -13.69 24.02 -5.79
C ARG A 7 -14.23 22.67 -6.23
N SER A 8 -14.58 22.59 -7.51
CA SER A 8 -15.11 21.44 -8.22
C SER A 8 -14.31 20.14 -7.98
N PRO A 9 -14.97 18.97 -8.06
CA PRO A 9 -14.39 17.69 -7.67
C PRO A 9 -13.25 17.33 -8.62
N GLY A 10 -12.06 17.15 -8.07
CA GLY A 10 -11.05 16.35 -8.75
C GLY A 10 -11.57 14.93 -8.78
N ARG A 11 -12.28 14.56 -9.86
CA ARG A 11 -12.76 13.19 -10.08
C ARG A 11 -11.65 12.23 -9.70
N SER A 12 -11.91 11.42 -8.67
CA SER A 12 -11.26 10.13 -8.52
C SER A 12 -11.44 9.39 -9.85
N ALA A 13 -10.42 9.40 -10.70
CA ALA A 13 -10.41 8.66 -11.96
C ALA A 13 -10.48 7.15 -11.73
N ASP A 14 -10.18 6.73 -10.50
CA ASP A 14 -10.37 5.38 -10.04
C ASP A 14 -11.80 5.24 -9.45
N GLY A 15 -12.59 4.33 -10.01
CA GLY A 15 -13.96 4.08 -9.57
C GLY A 15 -14.05 3.46 -8.16
N PRO A 16 -15.27 3.22 -7.65
CA PRO A 16 -15.46 2.63 -6.33
C PRO A 16 -14.83 1.23 -6.23
N LEU A 17 -14.03 1.01 -5.18
CA LEU A 17 -13.44 -0.28 -4.86
C LEU A 17 -14.30 -1.00 -3.81
N ALA A 18 -14.77 -2.20 -4.11
CA ALA A 18 -15.59 -2.98 -3.18
C ALA A 18 -14.85 -3.20 -1.84
N GLY A 19 -15.51 -2.90 -0.72
CA GLY A 19 -14.93 -3.02 0.62
C GLY A 19 -14.09 -1.82 1.09
N PHE A 20 -13.86 -0.83 0.22
CA PHE A 20 -13.12 0.40 0.55
C PHE A 20 -14.02 1.64 0.42
N GLN A 21 -13.64 2.68 1.13
CA GLN A 21 -14.25 4.00 1.08
C GLN A 21 -13.17 5.02 0.71
N SER A 22 -13.53 5.95 -0.17
CA SER A 22 -12.64 7.02 -0.62
C SER A 22 -12.92 8.32 0.14
N PHE A 23 -11.87 9.05 0.47
CA PHE A 23 -11.92 10.35 1.14
C PHE A 23 -10.98 11.33 0.46
N GLU A 24 -11.42 12.58 0.32
CA GLU A 24 -10.56 13.69 -0.07
C GLU A 24 -10.08 14.40 1.20
N LEU A 25 -8.75 14.45 1.38
CA LEU A 25 -8.09 15.07 2.53
C LEU A 25 -6.99 16.00 2.01
N GLY A 26 -7.35 17.26 1.79
CA GLY A 26 -6.46 18.26 1.18
C GLY A 26 -6.13 17.91 -0.28
N ARG A 27 -4.86 17.67 -0.59
CA ARG A 27 -4.40 17.25 -1.94
C ARG A 27 -4.41 15.72 -2.13
N ARG A 28 -4.83 14.97 -1.12
CA ARG A 28 -4.80 13.51 -1.12
C ARG A 28 -6.18 12.92 -1.32
N VAL A 29 -6.26 11.92 -2.19
CA VAL A 29 -7.37 10.97 -2.26
C VAL A 29 -6.92 9.70 -1.56
N VAL A 30 -7.68 9.24 -0.58
CA VAL A 30 -7.33 8.09 0.25
C VAL A 30 -8.44 7.04 0.16
N TYR A 31 -8.06 5.80 -0.11
CA TYR A 31 -8.93 4.64 -0.12
C TYR A 31 -8.60 3.81 1.11
N LEU A 32 -9.56 3.63 2.01
CA LEU A 32 -9.38 2.85 3.23
C LEU A 32 -10.49 1.83 3.35
N ARG A 33 -10.16 0.69 3.95
CA ARG A 33 -11.17 -0.29 4.32
C ARG A 33 -12.19 0.35 5.26
N ARG A 34 -13.47 -0.02 5.11
CA ARG A 34 -14.60 0.68 5.77
C ARG A 34 -14.49 0.73 7.31
N ASP A 35 -13.98 -0.31 7.94
CA ASP A 35 -13.74 -0.37 9.39
C ASP A 35 -12.66 0.60 9.88
N LEU A 36 -11.79 1.08 8.99
CA LEU A 36 -10.71 2.02 9.27
C LEU A 36 -10.99 3.44 8.76
N ALA A 37 -12.15 3.67 8.14
CA ALA A 37 -12.61 4.97 7.66
C ALA A 37 -12.53 6.07 8.73
N ALA A 38 -12.98 5.75 9.96
CA ALA A 38 -12.97 6.68 11.09
C ALA A 38 -11.55 7.13 11.49
N ARG A 39 -10.52 6.35 11.11
CA ARG A 39 -9.11 6.60 11.41
C ARG A 39 -8.38 7.33 10.28
N ALA A 40 -9.08 7.71 9.21
CA ALA A 40 -8.48 8.35 8.03
C ALA A 40 -7.60 9.57 8.36
N PRO A 41 -8.01 10.52 9.24
CA PRO A 41 -7.16 11.67 9.57
C PRO A 41 -5.84 11.28 10.22
N ALA A 42 -5.87 10.33 11.18
CA ALA A 42 -4.68 9.85 11.87
C ALA A 42 -3.72 9.13 10.92
N ILE A 43 -4.25 8.27 10.05
CA ILE A 43 -3.46 7.58 9.03
C ILE A 43 -2.79 8.61 8.12
N VAL A 44 -3.55 9.57 7.57
CA VAL A 44 -3.00 10.60 6.67
C VAL A 44 -1.93 11.45 7.34
N ALA A 45 -2.11 11.81 8.61
CA ALA A 45 -1.10 12.53 9.37
C ALA A 45 0.21 11.72 9.46
N SER A 46 0.13 10.43 9.79
CA SER A 46 1.29 9.52 9.79
C SER A 46 1.92 9.37 8.40
N LEU A 47 1.14 9.38 7.31
CA LEU A 47 1.71 9.31 5.95
C LEU A 47 2.55 10.53 5.59
N SER A 48 2.24 11.70 6.14
CA SER A 48 2.96 12.95 5.85
C SER A 48 4.39 12.98 6.41
N THR A 49 4.70 12.13 7.40
CA THR A 49 6.04 12.04 7.99
C THR A 49 6.90 10.96 7.35
N LEU A 50 6.34 10.17 6.41
CA LEU A 50 7.05 9.10 5.72
C LEU A 50 8.16 9.66 4.82
N GLY A 51 9.25 8.88 4.70
CA GLY A 51 10.41 9.24 3.89
C GLY A 51 11.48 10.08 4.61
N SER A 52 11.19 10.54 5.82
CA SER A 52 12.17 11.20 6.72
C SER A 52 13.16 10.21 7.36
N ALA A 53 12.75 8.94 7.45
CA ALA A 53 13.54 7.85 8.02
C ALA A 53 14.02 6.87 6.93
N GLY A 54 15.00 6.03 7.26
CA GLY A 54 15.41 4.91 6.40
C GLY A 54 14.29 3.89 6.28
N GLY A 55 13.76 3.68 5.07
CA GLY A 55 12.73 2.67 4.82
C GLY A 55 13.32 1.27 4.60
N ALA A 56 12.49 0.25 4.79
CA ALA A 56 12.79 -1.15 4.54
C ALA A 56 12.71 -1.54 3.04
N GLY A 57 13.38 -2.65 2.71
CA GLY A 57 13.43 -3.26 1.38
C GLY A 57 14.41 -2.61 0.41
N ASN A 58 14.61 -3.24 -0.76
CA ASN A 58 15.64 -2.87 -1.74
C ASN A 58 15.57 -1.42 -2.28
N ARG A 59 14.43 -0.74 -2.09
CA ARG A 59 14.23 0.66 -2.51
C ARG A 59 14.04 1.61 -1.33
N SER A 60 14.23 1.13 -0.11
CA SER A 60 13.97 1.84 1.15
C SER A 60 12.59 2.52 1.18
N SER A 61 11.59 1.81 0.66
CA SER A 61 10.24 2.33 0.41
C SER A 61 9.22 1.89 1.45
N GLY A 62 9.57 0.93 2.30
CA GLY A 62 8.68 0.35 3.31
C GLY A 62 8.83 1.00 4.68
N PHE A 63 7.71 1.26 5.36
CA PHE A 63 7.69 1.93 6.65
C PHE A 63 6.63 1.28 7.55
N ALA A 64 7.04 0.86 8.75
CA ALA A 64 6.10 0.50 9.80
C ALA A 64 5.43 1.78 10.33
N LEU A 65 4.12 1.71 10.52
CA LEU A 65 3.30 2.78 11.07
C LEU A 65 2.56 2.26 12.27
N LYS A 66 2.74 2.92 13.41
CA LYS A 66 1.98 2.64 14.64
C LYS A 66 1.10 3.84 14.95
N LEU A 67 -0.21 3.64 14.92
CA LEU A 67 -1.17 4.67 15.31
C LEU A 67 -1.28 4.72 16.86
N ALA A 68 -1.76 5.85 17.38
CA ALA A 68 -1.89 6.06 18.83
C ALA A 68 -2.84 5.04 19.50
N ASP A 69 -3.78 4.47 18.75
CA ASP A 69 -4.70 3.43 19.23
C ASP A 69 -4.10 2.01 19.21
N GLY A 70 -2.80 1.89 18.91
CA GLY A 70 -2.08 0.62 18.84
C GLY A 70 -2.20 -0.10 17.49
N THR A 71 -2.93 0.46 16.52
CA THR A 71 -3.02 -0.15 15.18
C THR A 71 -1.67 -0.09 14.47
N GLU A 72 -1.18 -1.25 14.06
CA GLU A 72 0.07 -1.38 13.31
C GLU A 72 -0.21 -1.67 11.83
N LEU A 73 0.37 -0.81 10.98
CA LEU A 73 0.24 -0.84 9.54
C LEU A 73 1.64 -0.84 8.91
N PHE A 74 1.71 -1.28 7.66
CA PHE A 74 2.89 -1.14 6.84
C PHE A 74 2.57 -0.31 5.61
N ALA A 75 3.30 0.77 5.44
CA ALA A 75 3.17 1.69 4.32
C ALA A 75 4.33 1.51 3.34
N ARG A 76 3.99 1.41 2.06
CA ARG A 76 4.97 1.37 0.97
C ARG A 76 4.81 2.59 0.08
N ILE A 77 5.80 3.48 0.08
CA ILE A 77 5.89 4.56 -0.90
C ILE A 77 6.28 3.98 -2.24
N ASN A 78 5.54 4.31 -3.30
CA ASN A 78 5.97 3.92 -4.62
C ASN A 78 7.21 4.71 -5.03
N ARG A 79 8.34 4.02 -5.20
CA ARG A 79 9.60 4.60 -5.70
C ARG A 79 9.95 4.00 -7.05
N ARG A 80 10.33 4.86 -8.00
CA ARG A 80 10.82 4.40 -9.31
C ARG A 80 12.21 3.78 -9.15
N GLY A 81 12.50 2.79 -9.98
CA GLY A 81 13.85 2.20 -10.09
C GLY A 81 14.66 2.85 -11.20
N GLY A 82 15.96 2.55 -11.23
CA GLY A 82 16.89 3.03 -12.26
C GLY A 82 17.23 4.52 -12.15
N LEU A 83 17.95 5.04 -13.15
CA LEU A 83 18.43 6.43 -13.19
C LEU A 83 17.31 7.47 -13.10
N ILE A 84 16.09 7.11 -13.50
CA ILE A 84 14.88 7.94 -13.41
C ILE A 84 14.55 8.32 -11.95
N HIS A 85 14.97 7.51 -10.97
CA HIS A 85 14.77 7.82 -9.55
C HIS A 85 15.44 9.14 -9.13
N HIS A 86 16.61 9.47 -9.68
CA HIS A 86 17.31 10.69 -9.30
C HIS A 86 16.59 11.96 -9.78
N ALA A 87 15.87 11.87 -10.90
CA ALA A 87 15.12 12.99 -11.46
C ALA A 87 13.70 13.10 -10.88
N LEU A 88 12.99 11.98 -10.72
CA LEU A 88 11.55 11.96 -10.40
C LEU A 88 11.21 11.37 -9.03
N LYS A 89 12.18 10.81 -8.29
CA LYS A 89 12.04 10.21 -6.96
C LYS A 89 10.84 9.26 -6.82
N ASP A 90 9.71 9.79 -6.35
CA ASP A 90 8.45 9.13 -6.03
C ASP A 90 7.26 9.60 -6.89
N LEU A 91 7.52 10.43 -7.90
CA LEU A 91 6.51 10.94 -8.81
C LEU A 91 6.16 9.92 -9.89
N TYR A 92 4.87 9.78 -10.15
CA TYR A 92 4.29 8.98 -11.20
C TYR A 92 3.43 9.83 -12.12
N VAL A 93 3.34 9.40 -13.38
CA VAL A 93 2.49 10.03 -14.40
C VAL A 93 1.46 9.00 -14.84
N GLY A 94 0.18 9.39 -14.85
CA GLY A 94 -0.94 8.56 -15.28
C GLY A 94 -2.28 9.08 -14.76
N ILE A 95 -3.36 8.68 -15.44
CA ILE A 95 -4.74 9.00 -15.05
C ILE A 95 -5.30 8.01 -14.01
N HIS A 96 -4.77 6.79 -13.95
CA HIS A 96 -5.13 5.78 -12.96
C HIS A 96 -3.96 5.55 -12.01
N ALA A 97 -4.20 5.74 -10.71
CA ALA A 97 -3.12 5.68 -9.75
C ALA A 97 -2.69 4.24 -9.50
N ARG A 98 -1.40 3.95 -9.68
CA ARG A 98 -0.81 2.62 -9.45
C ARG A 98 -1.16 2.04 -8.05
N PRO A 99 -1.05 2.79 -6.93
CA PRO A 99 -1.44 2.26 -5.62
C PRO A 99 -2.87 1.74 -5.56
N VAL A 100 -3.79 2.36 -6.31
CA VAL A 100 -5.20 1.97 -6.32
C VAL A 100 -5.40 0.66 -7.08
N ARG A 101 -4.69 0.49 -8.21
CA ARG A 101 -4.65 -0.79 -8.94
C ARG A 101 -4.01 -1.90 -8.11
N GLU A 102 -2.94 -1.60 -7.38
CA GLU A 102 -2.29 -2.53 -6.45
C GLU A 102 -3.24 -2.93 -5.32
N LEU A 103 -4.01 -1.98 -4.77
CA LEU A 103 -5.03 -2.24 -3.78
C LEU A 103 -6.13 -3.16 -4.30
N ALA A 104 -6.66 -2.87 -5.50
CA ALA A 104 -7.67 -3.71 -6.13
C ALA A 104 -7.17 -5.14 -6.36
N ALA A 105 -5.94 -5.28 -6.88
CA ALA A 105 -5.33 -6.58 -7.13
C ALA A 105 -5.08 -7.36 -5.82
N ALA A 106 -4.57 -6.71 -4.77
CA ALA A 106 -4.33 -7.36 -3.49
C ALA A 106 -5.64 -7.75 -2.77
N ALA A 107 -6.67 -6.90 -2.86
CA ALA A 107 -7.99 -7.19 -2.31
C ALA A 107 -8.63 -8.40 -3.01
N GLU A 108 -8.54 -8.46 -4.34
CA GLU A 108 -9.03 -9.59 -5.12
C GLU A 108 -8.24 -10.87 -4.84
N ALA A 109 -6.91 -10.79 -4.79
CA ALA A 109 -6.04 -11.91 -4.43
C ALA A 109 -6.44 -12.51 -3.08
N ARG A 110 -6.62 -11.66 -2.06
CA ARG A 110 -7.09 -12.10 -0.75
C ARG A 110 -8.49 -12.72 -0.82
N ARG A 111 -9.41 -12.13 -1.57
CA ARG A 111 -10.77 -12.67 -1.74
C ARG A 111 -10.77 -14.08 -2.33
N ARG A 112 -9.80 -14.39 -3.20
CA ARG A 112 -9.56 -15.72 -3.77
C ARG A 112 -8.82 -16.69 -2.84
N GLY A 113 -8.46 -16.26 -1.62
CA GLY A 113 -7.74 -17.09 -0.65
C GLY A 113 -6.22 -17.10 -0.84
N ILE A 114 -5.65 -16.24 -1.70
CA ILE A 114 -4.20 -16.12 -1.82
C ILE A 114 -3.65 -15.49 -0.52
N PRO A 115 -2.63 -16.08 0.13
CA PRO A 115 -2.07 -15.56 1.36
C PRO A 115 -1.24 -14.30 1.10
N VAL A 116 -1.92 -13.15 1.06
CA VAL A 116 -1.29 -11.83 0.92
C VAL A 116 -1.42 -11.05 2.22
N ALA A 117 -0.47 -10.12 2.43
CA ALA A 117 -0.61 -9.12 3.49
C ALA A 117 -1.97 -8.43 3.36
N GLU A 118 -2.69 -8.34 4.48
CA GLU A 118 -4.04 -7.82 4.50
C GLU A 118 -4.05 -6.40 3.91
N PRO A 119 -4.73 -6.15 2.77
CA PRO A 119 -4.78 -4.84 2.16
C PRO A 119 -5.66 -3.93 3.00
N ILE A 120 -5.10 -2.78 3.40
CA ILE A 120 -5.76 -1.81 4.26
C ILE A 120 -6.22 -0.61 3.45
N GLY A 121 -5.44 -0.19 2.46
CA GLY A 121 -5.78 0.97 1.66
C GLY A 121 -4.67 1.47 0.75
N ALA A 122 -4.92 2.63 0.18
CA ALA A 122 -3.99 3.36 -0.67
C ALA A 122 -4.20 4.87 -0.50
N ALA A 123 -3.15 5.65 -0.68
CA ALA A 123 -3.24 7.11 -0.72
C ALA A 123 -2.57 7.63 -1.99
N VAL A 124 -3.20 8.62 -2.60
CA VAL A 124 -2.74 9.27 -3.83
C VAL A 124 -2.70 10.77 -3.60
N GLU A 125 -1.53 11.38 -3.76
CA GLU A 125 -1.36 12.83 -3.71
C GLU A 125 -1.17 13.36 -5.12
N TRP A 126 -2.15 14.09 -5.65
CA TRP A 126 -2.05 14.69 -6.98
C TRP A 126 -1.27 16.00 -6.90
N ILE A 127 -0.11 16.04 -7.56
CA ILE A 127 0.80 17.19 -7.56
C ILE A 127 0.48 18.13 -8.73
N ALA A 128 0.07 17.56 -9.86
CA ALA A 128 -0.39 18.26 -11.06
C ALA A 128 -1.40 17.37 -11.81
N PRO A 129 -2.09 17.87 -12.86
CA PRO A 129 -2.88 17.00 -13.73
C PRO A 129 -2.02 15.81 -14.18
N ILE A 130 -2.54 14.60 -14.05
CA ILE A 130 -1.87 13.32 -14.35
C ILE A 130 -0.56 13.02 -13.60
N VAL A 131 -0.11 13.86 -12.66
CA VAL A 131 1.12 13.64 -11.89
C VAL A 131 0.80 13.41 -10.42
N TYR A 132 1.23 12.29 -9.86
CA TYR A 132 0.89 11.90 -8.49
C TYR A 132 2.04 11.24 -7.73
N ARG A 133 1.92 11.25 -6.39
CA ARG A 133 2.64 10.36 -5.47
C ARG A 133 1.69 9.33 -4.90
N GLY A 134 2.22 8.16 -4.57
CA GLY A 134 1.40 7.03 -4.20
C GLY A 134 1.95 6.25 -3.01
N VAL A 135 1.06 5.89 -2.09
CA VAL A 135 1.35 5.00 -0.97
C VAL A 135 0.37 3.83 -0.98
N PHE A 136 0.88 2.62 -0.79
CA PHE A 136 0.08 1.41 -0.58
C PHE A 136 0.17 0.97 0.88
N LEU A 137 -0.96 0.59 1.48
CA LEU A 137 -1.08 0.27 2.90
C LEU A 137 -1.55 -1.17 3.11
N THR A 138 -0.87 -1.87 4.00
CA THR A 138 -1.21 -3.23 4.44
C THR A 138 -1.18 -3.32 5.95
N ARG A 139 -1.76 -4.39 6.51
CA ARG A 139 -1.48 -4.79 7.89
C ARG A 139 0.00 -5.16 7.97
N ILE A 140 0.65 -4.81 9.08
CA ILE A 140 1.99 -5.36 9.32
C ILE A 140 1.91 -6.88 9.44
N LEU A 141 2.87 -7.57 8.83
CA LEU A 141 3.05 -9.01 9.00
C LEU A 141 4.41 -9.24 9.64
N ALA A 142 4.41 -10.00 10.73
CA ALA A 142 5.62 -10.59 11.27
C ALA A 142 5.96 -11.84 10.46
N GLY A 143 7.24 -12.05 10.17
CA GLY A 143 7.72 -13.20 9.44
C GLY A 143 9.10 -12.96 8.86
N MET A 144 9.56 -13.92 8.06
CA MET A 144 10.81 -13.87 7.33
C MET A 144 10.56 -14.05 5.85
N THR A 145 11.48 -13.57 5.03
CA THR A 145 11.47 -13.86 3.60
C THR A 145 11.80 -15.34 3.36
N LEU A 146 11.41 -15.88 2.20
CA LEU A 146 11.77 -17.23 1.81
C LEU A 146 13.29 -17.43 1.76
N TRP A 147 14.04 -16.39 1.35
CA TRP A 147 15.49 -16.44 1.31
C TRP A 147 16.09 -16.58 2.72
N GLU A 148 15.66 -15.72 3.66
CA GLU A 148 16.09 -15.81 5.05
C GLU A 148 15.78 -17.18 5.64
N PHE A 149 14.55 -17.67 5.45
CA PHE A 149 14.15 -19.01 5.90
C PHE A 149 15.07 -20.12 5.38
N LEU A 150 15.37 -20.11 4.08
CA LEU A 150 16.26 -21.10 3.46
C LEU A 150 17.71 -20.98 3.96
N CYS A 151 18.14 -19.81 4.40
CA CYS A 151 19.46 -19.60 4.98
C CYS A 151 19.54 -20.01 6.46
N THR A 152 18.44 -19.95 7.22
CA THR A 152 18.45 -20.11 8.68
C THR A 152 17.95 -21.47 9.17
N ASP A 153 17.07 -22.12 8.43
CA ASP A 153 16.47 -23.40 8.82
C ASP A 153 17.04 -24.50 7.92
N ASP A 154 17.58 -25.57 8.49
CA ASP A 154 18.23 -26.69 7.81
C ASP A 154 17.43 -28.01 7.90
N ASP A 155 16.26 -28.01 8.56
CA ASP A 155 15.40 -29.18 8.66
C ASP A 155 14.68 -29.45 7.32
N ALA A 156 14.91 -30.64 6.76
CA ALA A 156 14.37 -31.03 5.47
C ALA A 156 12.83 -31.14 5.46
N PHE A 157 12.22 -31.57 6.57
CA PHE A 157 10.78 -31.69 6.69
C PHE A 157 10.13 -30.30 6.78
N VAL A 158 10.69 -29.40 7.58
CA VAL A 158 10.20 -28.02 7.72
C VAL A 158 10.32 -27.28 6.38
N ARG A 159 11.46 -27.39 5.70
CA ARG A 159 11.66 -26.80 4.37
C ARG A 159 10.65 -27.30 3.35
N MET A 160 10.45 -28.61 3.27
CA MET A 160 9.50 -29.21 2.35
C MET A 160 8.08 -28.72 2.62
N HIS A 161 7.68 -28.62 3.90
CA HIS A 161 6.37 -28.07 4.27
C HIS A 161 6.19 -26.63 3.80
N VAL A 162 7.16 -25.73 4.04
CA VAL A 162 7.08 -24.32 3.64
C VAL A 162 7.05 -24.17 2.10
N LEU A 163 7.86 -24.94 1.38
CA LEU A 163 7.85 -24.92 -0.09
C LEU A 163 6.52 -25.43 -0.66
N GLU A 164 5.92 -26.43 -0.02
CA GLU A 164 4.59 -26.92 -0.39
C GLU A 164 3.50 -25.85 -0.15
N GLN A 165 3.58 -25.10 0.95
CA GLN A 165 2.68 -23.95 1.18
C GLN A 165 2.84 -22.87 0.10
N ALA A 166 4.08 -22.56 -0.31
CA ALA A 166 4.34 -21.63 -1.39
C ALA A 166 3.76 -22.12 -2.73
N ARG A 167 3.90 -23.42 -3.03
CA ARG A 167 3.31 -24.06 -4.21
C ARG A 167 1.79 -23.95 -4.20
N GLN A 168 1.13 -24.24 -3.07
CA GLN A 168 -0.32 -24.13 -2.92
C GLN A 168 -0.82 -22.70 -3.15
N ALA A 169 -0.08 -21.69 -2.70
CA ALA A 169 -0.40 -20.29 -2.96
C ALA A 169 -0.33 -19.94 -4.47
N LEU A 170 0.66 -20.48 -5.19
CA LEU A 170 0.79 -20.31 -6.64
C LEU A 170 -0.33 -21.02 -7.41
N ASP A 171 -0.66 -22.25 -7.02
CA ASP A 171 -1.80 -22.99 -7.60
C ASP A 171 -3.11 -22.22 -7.44
N THR A 172 -3.32 -21.61 -6.26
CA THR A 172 -4.50 -20.79 -5.97
C THR A 172 -4.53 -19.55 -6.85
N MET A 173 -3.37 -18.96 -7.16
CA MET A 173 -3.28 -17.77 -8.02
C MET A 173 -3.63 -18.06 -9.50
N HIS A 174 -3.36 -19.27 -9.98
CA HIS A 174 -3.62 -19.66 -11.37
C HIS A 174 -5.05 -20.19 -11.63
N ARG A 175 -5.87 -20.32 -10.58
CA ARG A 175 -7.29 -20.68 -10.66
C ARG A 175 -8.17 -19.44 -10.78
#